data_AF-A0AAD6BQS5-F1
#
_entry.id   AF-A0AAD6BQS5-F1
#
_cell.length_a   1.000
_cell.length_b   1.000
_cell.length_c   1.000
_cell.angle_alpha   90.00
_cell.angle_beta   90.00
_cell.angle_gamma   90.00
#
_symmetry.space_group_name_H-M   'P 1'
#
loop_
_entity.id
_entity.type
_entity.pdbx_description
1 polymer ?
#
loop_
_entity_poly.entity_id
_entity_poly.type
_entity_poly.pdbx_seq_one_letter_code
_entity_poly.pdbx_strand_id
1 'polypeptide(L)'
;MARQYSVKGGTRRWPVAVFYNVLDLAAINAWVLYRSCMSQENIPRRDFMLQLAHELRAEWMASKAPPLADLPFSGAGAEERRRMTCMVKAHCMQNKTFCKCAKCGDAVCGKCTAKVLSVCNNCV
;
A
#
# COMPACT_ATOMS: atom_id res chain seq x y z
N MET A 1 15.10 -25.20 -11.68
CA MET A 1 15.42 -24.43 -10.46
C MET A 1 14.93 -22.98 -10.53
N ALA A 2 15.32 -22.17 -11.52
CA ALA A 2 14.92 -20.76 -11.64
C ALA A 2 13.41 -20.52 -11.90
N ARG A 3 12.75 -21.42 -12.64
CA ARG A 3 11.36 -21.22 -13.11
C ARG A 3 10.30 -21.06 -12.00
N GLN A 4 10.51 -21.62 -10.81
CA GLN A 4 9.51 -21.60 -9.72
C GLN A 4 9.42 -20.25 -8.98
N TYR A 5 10.45 -19.40 -9.05
CA TYR A 5 10.50 -18.10 -8.37
C TYR A 5 11.18 -17.05 -9.25
N SER A 6 10.93 -17.14 -10.56
CA SER A 6 11.58 -16.26 -11.54
C SER A 6 10.98 -14.86 -11.47
N VAL A 7 11.83 -13.84 -11.63
CA VAL A 7 11.41 -12.43 -11.71
C VAL A 7 11.11 -11.98 -13.15
N LYS A 8 11.12 -12.89 -14.12
CA LYS A 8 10.86 -12.58 -15.53
C LYS A 8 9.49 -11.98 -15.74
N GLY A 9 9.47 -10.73 -16.22
CA GLY A 9 8.29 -10.09 -16.77
C GLY A 9 8.31 -10.07 -18.31
N GLY A 10 7.14 -9.90 -18.93
CA GLY A 10 7.04 -9.64 -20.36
C GLY A 10 7.69 -8.31 -20.71
N THR A 11 8.75 -8.34 -21.53
CA THR A 11 9.47 -7.14 -21.96
C THR A 11 9.84 -7.22 -23.43
N ARG A 12 9.83 -6.08 -24.13
CA ARG A 12 10.31 -5.94 -25.52
C ARG A 12 11.74 -5.45 -25.61
N ARG A 13 12.39 -5.20 -24.47
CA ARG A 13 13.77 -4.72 -24.39
C ARG A 13 14.66 -5.89 -23.97
N TRP A 14 15.45 -6.41 -24.90
CA TRP A 14 16.32 -7.56 -24.64
C TRP A 14 17.27 -7.37 -23.44
N PRO A 15 17.83 -6.18 -23.14
CA PRO A 15 18.73 -6.03 -22.00
C PRO A 15 18.00 -6.26 -20.67
N VAL A 16 16.72 -5.87 -20.59
CA VAL A 16 15.89 -6.09 -19.40
C VAL A 16 15.60 -7.59 -19.22
N ALA A 17 15.37 -8.31 -20.33
CA ALA A 17 15.20 -9.77 -20.26
C ALA A 17 16.46 -10.48 -19.75
N VAL A 18 17.65 -10.02 -20.18
CA VAL A 18 18.93 -10.52 -19.67
C VAL A 18 19.12 -10.18 -18.21
N PHE A 19 18.77 -8.96 -17.80
CA PHE A 19 18.83 -8.55 -16.40
C PHE A 19 17.98 -9.45 -15.49
N TYR A 20 16.76 -9.82 -15.90
CA TYR A 20 15.95 -10.79 -15.14
C TYR A 20 16.63 -12.16 -15.00
N ASN A 21 17.35 -12.63 -16.03
CA ASN A 21 18.13 -13.87 -15.92
C ASN A 21 19.25 -13.74 -14.87
N VAL A 22 19.93 -12.59 -14.84
CA VAL A 22 21.01 -12.34 -13.87
C VAL A 22 20.46 -12.35 -12.44
N LEU A 23 19.29 -11.73 -12.22
CA LEU A 23 18.62 -11.75 -10.90
C LEU A 23 18.25 -13.17 -10.46
N ASP A 24 17.66 -13.98 -11.35
CA ASP A 24 17.31 -15.36 -11.06
C ASP A 24 18.55 -16.20 -10.67
N LEU A 25 19.68 -16.02 -11.38
CA LEU A 25 20.93 -16.71 -11.09
C LEU A 25 21.56 -16.23 -9.78
N ALA A 26 21.59 -14.92 -9.55
CA ALA A 26 22.15 -14.33 -8.34
C ALA A 26 21.42 -14.82 -7.08
N ALA A 27 20.08 -14.84 -7.09
CA ALA A 27 19.28 -15.31 -5.96
C ALA A 27 19.53 -16.80 -5.64
N ILE A 28 19.65 -17.65 -6.66
CA ILE A 28 19.96 -19.08 -6.47
C ILE A 28 21.37 -19.25 -5.91
N ASN A 29 22.36 -18.57 -6.49
CA ASN A 29 23.75 -18.67 -6.06
C ASN A 29 23.92 -18.16 -4.62
N ALA A 30 23.27 -17.05 -4.26
CA ALA A 30 23.26 -16.55 -2.89
C ALA A 30 22.66 -17.56 -1.91
N TRP A 31 21.55 -18.22 -2.27
CA TRP A 31 20.95 -19.26 -1.42
C TRP A 31 21.85 -20.49 -1.26
N VAL A 32 22.55 -20.92 -2.31
CA VAL A 32 23.51 -22.02 -2.23
C VAL A 32 24.66 -21.67 -1.28
N LEU A 33 25.22 -20.46 -1.40
CA LEU A 33 26.27 -19.97 -0.53
C LEU A 33 25.79 -19.89 0.92
N TYR A 34 24.62 -19.30 1.16
CA TYR A 34 23.98 -19.23 2.47
C TYR A 34 23.89 -20.61 3.12
N ARG A 35 23.38 -21.61 2.40
CA ARG A 35 23.29 -22.99 2.92
C ARG A 35 24.64 -23.66 3.16
N SER A 36 25.66 -23.33 2.36
CA SER A 36 27.01 -23.88 2.56
C SER A 36 27.72 -23.28 3.77
N CYS A 37 27.43 -22.02 4.11
CA CYS A 37 28.10 -21.30 5.19
C CYS A 37 27.33 -21.38 6.52
N MET A 38 26.00 -21.40 6.49
CA MET A 38 25.14 -21.46 7.69
C MET A 38 24.60 -22.88 7.88
N SER A 39 25.48 -23.77 8.34
CA SER A 39 25.24 -25.22 8.50
C SER A 39 24.10 -25.60 9.47
N GLN A 40 23.52 -24.65 10.20
CA GLN A 40 22.55 -24.92 11.28
C GLN A 40 21.09 -24.67 10.92
N GLU A 41 20.77 -23.90 9.85
CA GLU A 41 19.39 -23.58 9.51
C GLU A 41 19.03 -24.01 8.08
N ASN A 42 18.18 -25.03 7.97
CA ASN A 42 17.58 -25.43 6.69
C ASN A 42 16.42 -24.49 6.33
N ILE A 43 16.74 -23.22 6.04
CA ILE A 43 15.75 -22.26 5.54
C ILE A 43 15.33 -22.67 4.12
N PRO A 44 14.02 -22.85 3.85
CA PRO A 44 13.57 -23.14 2.50
C PRO A 44 13.85 -21.95 1.58
N ARG A 45 14.21 -22.23 0.33
CA ARG A 45 14.63 -21.22 -0.65
C ARG A 45 13.67 -20.03 -0.77
N ARG A 46 12.37 -20.29 -0.69
CA ARG A 46 11.32 -19.26 -0.76
C ARG A 46 11.49 -18.23 0.35
N ASP A 47 11.70 -18.69 1.58
CA ASP A 47 11.73 -17.80 2.74
C ASP A 47 13.04 -17.01 2.79
N PHE A 48 14.15 -17.63 2.35
CA PHE A 48 15.39 -16.91 2.07
C PHE A 48 15.18 -15.76 1.08
N MET A 49 14.52 -16.01 -0.06
CA MET A 49 14.28 -14.96 -1.06
C MET A 49 13.33 -13.86 -0.56
N LEU A 50 12.33 -14.21 0.27
CA LEU A 50 11.46 -13.22 0.90
C LEU A 50 12.25 -12.35 1.86
N GLN A 51 13.07 -12.94 2.73
CA GLN A 51 13.93 -12.21 3.65
C GLN A 51 14.90 -11.29 2.90
N LEU A 52 15.56 -11.79 1.87
CA LEU A 52 16.41 -10.98 0.99
C LEU A 52 15.67 -9.77 0.40
N ALA A 53 14.44 -9.97 -0.08
CA ALA A 53 13.62 -8.87 -0.61
C ALA A 53 13.23 -7.85 0.47
N HIS A 54 12.98 -8.30 1.71
CA HIS A 54 12.73 -7.43 2.86
C HIS A 54 13.96 -6.60 3.22
N GLU A 55 15.15 -7.21 3.25
CA GLU A 55 16.41 -6.54 3.57
C GLU A 55 16.78 -5.50 2.50
N LEU A 56 16.71 -5.88 1.21
CA LEU A 56 17.05 -4.98 0.10
C LEU A 56 16.14 -3.75 0.00
N ARG A 57 14.88 -3.85 0.44
CA ARG A 57 13.93 -2.73 0.41
C ARG A 57 13.91 -1.92 1.71
N ALA A 58 14.52 -2.42 2.79
CA ALA A 58 14.33 -1.85 4.13
C ALA A 58 14.74 -0.38 4.21
N GLU A 59 15.92 -0.05 3.70
CA GLU A 59 16.45 1.32 3.70
C GLU A 59 15.56 2.27 2.88
N TRP A 60 15.15 1.83 1.68
CA TRP A 60 14.25 2.64 0.84
C TRP A 60 12.91 2.87 1.52
N MET A 61 12.32 1.84 2.14
CA MET A 61 11.07 1.97 2.88
C MET A 61 11.21 2.90 4.07
N ALA A 62 12.32 2.83 4.82
CA ALA A 62 12.61 3.75 5.92
C ALA A 62 12.77 5.20 5.44
N SER A 63 13.40 5.42 4.28
CA SER A 63 13.53 6.76 3.68
C SER A 63 12.20 7.37 3.23
N LYS A 64 11.19 6.52 2.99
CA LYS A 64 9.83 6.92 2.60
C LYS A 64 8.84 6.90 3.75
N ALA A 65 9.25 6.43 4.92
CA ALA A 65 8.42 6.51 6.10
C ALA A 65 8.15 7.98 6.40
N PRO A 66 6.90 8.38 6.67
CA PRO A 66 6.64 9.72 7.18
C PRO A 66 7.50 9.93 8.43
N PRO A 67 8.02 11.15 8.67
CA PRO A 67 8.73 11.44 9.91
C PRO A 67 7.88 10.94 11.06
N LEU A 68 8.47 10.09 11.92
CA LEU A 68 7.82 9.72 13.17
C LEU A 68 7.45 11.03 13.84
N ALA A 69 6.14 11.26 13.97
CA ALA A 69 5.63 12.42 14.67
C ALA A 69 5.95 12.22 16.16
N ASP A 70 7.17 12.58 16.55
CA ASP A 70 7.53 12.82 17.93
C ASP A 70 6.82 14.09 18.38
N LEU A 71 5.53 13.97 18.67
CA LEU A 71 4.76 14.98 19.38
C LEU A 71 4.02 14.29 20.53
N PRO A 72 4.46 14.50 21.77
CA PRO A 72 3.67 14.11 22.93
C PRO A 72 2.58 15.18 23.12
N PHE A 73 1.40 15.00 22.52
CA PHE A 73 0.21 15.67 23.05
C PHE A 73 -1.12 14.97 22.74
N SER A 74 -1.90 14.87 23.80
CA SER A 74 -3.21 14.25 23.94
C SER A 74 -4.31 15.00 23.17
N GLY A 75 -5.30 14.28 22.66
CA GLY A 75 -6.61 14.83 22.35
C GLY A 75 -7.06 14.70 20.89
N ALA A 76 -8.05 13.83 20.67
CA ALA A 76 -9.01 13.84 19.56
C ALA A 76 -8.45 13.71 18.12
N GLY A 77 -8.25 12.46 17.70
CA GLY A 77 -8.65 11.97 16.38
C GLY A 77 -8.28 12.82 15.17
N ALA A 78 -7.02 12.73 14.73
CA ALA A 78 -6.68 12.94 13.33
C ALA A 78 -7.22 11.74 12.51
N GLU A 79 -8.54 11.66 12.38
CA GLU A 79 -9.19 10.76 11.44
C GLU A 79 -8.75 11.22 10.05
N GLU A 80 -7.86 10.45 9.43
CA GLU A 80 -7.41 10.67 8.06
C GLU A 80 -8.63 10.94 7.18
N ARG A 81 -8.73 12.15 6.59
CA ARG A 81 -9.90 12.61 5.84
C ARG A 81 -10.14 11.69 4.65
N ARG A 82 -10.86 10.60 4.89
CA ARG A 82 -11.14 9.60 3.87
C ARG A 82 -12.20 10.16 2.93
N ARG A 83 -11.89 10.15 1.63
CA ARG A 83 -12.85 10.55 0.60
C ARG A 83 -13.98 9.53 0.55
N MET A 84 -15.19 9.96 0.86
CA MET A 84 -16.41 9.15 0.87
C MET A 84 -17.28 9.42 -0.35
N THR A 85 -18.36 8.65 -0.49
CA THR A 85 -19.34 8.77 -1.58
C THR A 85 -20.66 9.24 -0.99
N CYS A 86 -21.30 10.23 -1.61
CA CYS A 86 -22.54 10.81 -1.11
C CYS A 86 -23.65 9.76 -1.01
N MET A 87 -24.32 9.71 0.15
CA MET A 87 -25.38 8.74 0.44
C MET A 87 -26.79 9.19 0.03
N VAL A 88 -26.94 10.41 -0.50
CA VAL A 88 -28.23 10.95 -0.97
C VAL A 88 -28.58 10.37 -2.35
N LYS A 89 -29.03 9.11 -2.39
CA LYS A 89 -29.25 8.37 -3.65
C LYS A 89 -30.38 8.91 -4.53
N ALA A 90 -31.36 9.61 -3.95
CA ALA A 90 -32.55 10.05 -4.67
C ALA A 90 -32.27 11.11 -5.76
N HIS A 91 -31.19 11.89 -5.63
CA HIS A 91 -30.86 12.99 -6.55
C HIS A 91 -29.34 13.19 -6.75
N CYS A 92 -28.52 12.28 -6.22
CA CYS A 92 -27.06 12.33 -6.37
C CYS A 92 -26.53 11.09 -7.09
N MET A 93 -25.78 11.30 -8.17
CA MET A 93 -25.03 10.25 -8.85
C MET A 93 -23.71 9.94 -8.13
N GLN A 94 -23.78 9.61 -6.83
CA GLN A 94 -22.63 9.13 -6.05
C GLN A 94 -21.42 10.08 -6.05
N ASN A 95 -21.67 11.39 -5.96
CA ASN A 95 -20.59 12.38 -5.92
C ASN A 95 -19.65 12.13 -4.74
N LYS A 96 -18.35 12.32 -4.96
CA LYS A 96 -17.34 12.17 -3.92
C LYS A 96 -17.32 13.38 -2.98
N THR A 97 -17.14 13.13 -1.70
CA THR A 97 -17.19 14.16 -0.65
C THR A 97 -16.30 13.82 0.53
N PHE A 98 -15.93 14.84 1.31
CA PHE A 98 -15.30 14.70 2.63
C PHE A 98 -16.25 15.13 3.75
N CYS A 99 -17.43 15.65 3.40
CA CYS A 99 -18.37 16.22 4.36
C CYS A 99 -19.37 15.17 4.84
N LYS A 100 -19.71 15.25 6.13
CA LYS A 100 -20.77 14.47 6.77
C LYS A 100 -21.95 15.39 7.09
N CYS A 101 -23.16 14.84 7.09
CA CYS A 101 -24.37 15.55 7.48
C CYS A 101 -24.36 15.85 8.99
N ALA A 102 -24.65 17.08 9.40
CA ALA A 102 -24.69 17.45 10.82
C ALA A 102 -25.78 16.72 11.63
N LYS A 103 -26.84 16.22 10.98
CA LYS A 103 -27.95 15.51 11.65
C LYS A 103 -27.77 14.00 11.67
N CYS A 104 -27.51 13.36 10.53
CA CYS A 104 -27.45 11.89 10.42
C CYS A 104 -26.02 11.33 10.35
N GLY A 105 -24.98 12.18 10.23
CA GLY A 105 -23.59 11.73 10.11
C GLY A 105 -23.21 11.12 8.75
N ASP A 106 -24.17 10.92 7.84
CA ASP A 106 -23.93 10.34 6.52
C ASP A 106 -23.10 11.24 5.62
N ALA A 107 -22.34 10.63 4.70
CA ALA A 107 -21.56 11.36 3.71
C ALA A 107 -22.47 12.14 2.75
N VAL A 108 -22.25 13.44 2.62
CA VAL A 108 -23.07 14.34 1.78
C VAL A 108 -22.19 15.25 0.92
N CYS A 109 -22.49 15.37 -0.37
CA CYS A 109 -21.76 16.29 -1.26
C CYS A 109 -22.35 17.70 -1.20
N GLY A 110 -21.57 18.73 -1.55
CA GLY A 110 -22.01 20.13 -1.48
C GLY A 110 -23.26 20.48 -2.30
N LYS A 111 -23.64 19.66 -3.30
CA LYS A 111 -24.90 19.82 -4.05
C LYS A 111 -26.12 19.30 -3.29
N CYS A 112 -25.95 18.31 -2.43
CA CYS A 112 -27.02 17.68 -1.66
C CYS A 112 -27.13 18.24 -0.23
N THR A 113 -26.40 19.30 0.04
CA THR A 113 -26.26 19.94 1.34
C THR A 113 -26.93 21.30 1.31
N ALA A 114 -27.72 21.62 2.34
CA ALA A 114 -28.16 22.99 2.56
C ALA A 114 -26.95 23.87 2.91
N LYS A 115 -26.67 24.91 2.10
CA LYS A 115 -25.44 25.71 2.11
C LYS A 115 -25.05 26.28 3.49
N VAL A 116 -26.00 26.45 4.40
CA VAL A 116 -25.79 27.13 5.68
C VAL A 116 -25.43 26.17 6.83
N LEU A 117 -25.84 24.89 6.79
CA LEU A 117 -25.78 24.02 7.98
C LEU A 117 -25.20 22.62 7.75
N SER A 118 -24.63 22.33 6.58
CA SER A 118 -24.14 20.98 6.26
C SER A 118 -25.17 19.86 6.43
N VAL A 119 -26.46 20.15 6.28
CA VAL A 119 -27.56 19.18 6.43
C VAL A 119 -27.92 18.58 5.07
N CYS A 120 -28.04 17.25 4.99
CA CYS A 120 -28.43 16.56 3.77
C CYS A 120 -29.92 16.73 3.48
N ASN A 121 -30.30 16.63 2.21
CA ASN A 121 -31.68 16.80 1.76
C ASN A 121 -32.66 15.74 2.28
N ASN A 122 -32.18 14.62 2.85
CA ASN A 122 -33.02 13.64 3.54
C ASN A 122 -33.39 14.06 4.97
N CYS A 123 -32.70 15.05 5.53
CA CYS A 123 -32.89 15.54 6.90
C CYS A 123 -33.38 17.01 6.96
N VAL A 124 -33.67 17.59 5.79
CA VAL A 124 -34.43 18.84 5.61
C VAL A 124 -35.88 18.45 5.46
#